data_AF-A0A5N1K298-F1
#
_entry.id   AF-A0A5N1K298-F1
#
_cell.length_a   1.000
_cell.length_b   1.000
_cell.length_c   1.000
_cell.angle_alpha   90.00
_cell.angle_beta   90.00
_cell.angle_gamma   90.00
#
_symmetry.space_group_name_H-M   'P 1'
#
loop_
_entity.id
_entity.type
_entity.pdbx_description
1 polymer ?
#
loop_
_entity_poly.entity_id
_entity_poly.type
_entity_poly.pdbx_seq_one_letter_code
_entity_poly.pdbx_strand_id
1 'polypeptide(L)'
;MYLVVFWVIIFCLYSIYAQIKLSPLIDFIRQSPSMTKAIGDVSDLYYIFTMTRGNYSFARYLLRTRVPPPEIATQFADYSQLRTTSNIALFLHVAMGVLIGLSVIINLILKL
;
A
#
# COMPACT_ATOMS: atom_id res chain seq x y z
N MET A 1 -22.16 -3.30 -9.12
CA MET A 1 -21.10 -3.18 -10.13
C MET A 1 -20.49 -1.77 -10.20
N TYR A 2 -21.29 -0.71 -10.44
CA TYR A 2 -20.77 0.68 -10.55
C TYR A 2 -19.94 1.16 -9.35
N LEU A 3 -20.35 0.83 -8.12
CA LEU A 3 -19.60 1.21 -6.91
C LEU A 3 -18.21 0.55 -6.86
N VAL A 4 -18.08 -0.70 -7.32
CA VAL A 4 -16.80 -1.41 -7.38
C VAL A 4 -15.90 -0.74 -8.42
N VAL A 5 -16.43 -0.42 -9.61
CA VAL A 5 -15.68 0.27 -10.67
C VAL A 5 -15.18 1.63 -10.17
N PHE A 6 -16.04 2.42 -9.53
CA PHE A 6 -15.66 3.69 -8.95
C PHE A 6 -14.52 3.55 -7.92
N TRP A 7 -14.60 2.54 -7.06
CA TRP A 7 -13.57 2.26 -6.06
C TRP A 7 -12.23 1.84 -6.69
N VAL A 8 -12.27 1.03 -7.76
CA VAL A 8 -11.08 0.64 -8.53
C VAL A 8 -10.39 1.88 -9.10
N ILE A 9 -11.14 2.82 -9.68
CA ILE A 9 -10.58 4.06 -10.22
C ILE A 9 -9.88 4.87 -9.12
N ILE A 10 -10.52 5.04 -7.96
CA ILE A 10 -9.92 5.74 -6.81
C ILE A 10 -8.63 5.03 -6.39
N PHE A 11 -8.65 3.71 -6.24
CA PHE A 11 -7.49 2.93 -5.85
C PHE A 11 -6.34 3.09 -6.86
N CYS A 12 -6.62 3.04 -8.16
CA CYS A 12 -5.61 3.22 -9.21
C CYS A 12 -4.97 4.61 -9.14
N LEU A 13 -5.78 5.67 -9.11
CA LEU A 13 -5.29 7.05 -9.03
C LEU A 13 -4.45 7.27 -7.77
N TYR A 14 -4.94 6.79 -6.63
CA TYR A 14 -4.21 6.91 -5.37
C TYR A 14 -2.92 6.10 -5.36
N SER A 15 -2.90 4.92 -5.98
CA SER A 15 -1.70 4.08 -6.06
C SER A 15 -0.60 4.73 -6.90
N ILE A 16 -0.96 5.47 -7.96
CA ILE A 16 0.00 6.26 -8.74
C ILE A 16 0.59 7.38 -7.89
N TYR A 17 -0.26 8.13 -7.18
CA TYR A 17 0.19 9.16 -6.23
C TYR A 17 1.10 8.58 -5.15
N ALA A 18 0.70 7.45 -4.56
CA ALA A 18 1.46 6.76 -3.52
C ALA A 18 2.82 6.29 -4.03
N GLN A 19 2.90 5.74 -5.25
CA GLN A 19 4.17 5.38 -5.86
C GLN A 19 5.11 6.59 -5.93
N ILE A 20 4.65 7.71 -6.49
CA ILE A 20 5.49 8.90 -6.69
C ILE A 20 6.07 9.37 -5.36
N LYS A 21 5.27 9.37 -4.29
CA LYS A 21 5.69 9.78 -2.95
C LYS A 21 6.59 8.76 -2.25
N LEU A 22 6.32 7.46 -2.43
CA LEU A 22 7.01 6.39 -1.71
C LEU A 22 8.28 5.90 -2.40
N SER A 23 8.46 6.15 -3.71
CA SER A 23 9.64 5.71 -4.48
C SER A 23 10.96 6.03 -3.78
N PRO A 24 11.22 7.27 -3.30
CA PRO A 24 12.51 7.58 -2.66
C PRO A 24 12.77 6.74 -1.40
N LEU A 25 11.74 6.48 -0.60
CA LEU A 25 11.84 5.65 0.60
C LEU A 25 12.02 4.17 0.25
N ILE A 26 11.32 3.69 -0.77
CA ILE A 26 11.47 2.32 -1.29
C ILE A 26 12.89 2.10 -1.78
N ASP A 27 13.41 3.02 -2.59
CA ASP A 27 14.77 2.95 -3.14
C ASP A 27 15.82 3.03 -2.04
N PHE A 28 15.64 3.89 -1.04
CA PHE A 28 16.51 3.96 0.12
C PHE A 28 16.58 2.63 0.89
N ILE A 29 15.42 2.00 1.13
CA ILE A 29 15.36 0.70 1.81
C ILE A 29 16.06 -0.38 0.98
N ARG A 30 15.82 -0.41 -0.33
CA ARG A 30 16.43 -1.39 -1.25
C ARG A 30 17.95 -1.28 -1.29
N GLN A 31 18.48 -0.05 -1.22
CA GLN A 31 19.91 0.21 -1.22
C GLN A 31 20.59 -0.08 0.13
N SER A 32 19.81 -0.35 1.19
CA SER A 32 20.32 -0.63 2.53
C SER A 32 20.11 -2.11 2.92
N PRO A 33 21.15 -2.97 2.84
CA PRO A 33 21.02 -4.40 3.12
C PRO A 33 20.50 -4.73 4.52
N SER A 34 20.82 -3.88 5.51
CA SER A 34 20.32 -4.03 6.89
C SER A 34 18.82 -3.81 6.97
N MET A 35 18.27 -2.89 6.18
CA MET A 35 16.85 -2.54 6.17
C MET A 35 16.02 -3.55 5.38
N THR A 36 16.51 -4.02 4.23
CA THR A 36 15.86 -5.09 3.46
C THR A 36 15.68 -6.37 4.30
N LYS A 37 16.65 -6.70 5.16
CA LYS A 37 16.55 -7.85 6.06
C LYS A 37 15.46 -7.69 7.13
N ALA A 38 15.19 -6.46 7.59
CA ALA A 38 14.19 -6.17 8.62
C ALA A 38 12.77 -6.01 8.04
N ILE A 39 12.66 -5.44 6.83
CA ILE A 39 11.39 -5.07 6.19
C ILE A 39 10.85 -6.22 5.31
N GLY A 40 11.75 -7.09 4.84
CA GLY A 40 11.47 -8.07 3.80
C GLY A 40 11.68 -7.49 2.40
N ASP A 41 11.52 -8.32 1.39
CA ASP A 41 11.74 -7.93 -0.01
C ASP A 41 10.72 -6.87 -0.43
N VAL A 42 11.21 -5.63 -0.60
CA VAL A 42 10.40 -4.50 -1.07
C VAL A 42 10.36 -4.59 -2.59
N SER A 43 9.20 -4.99 -3.11
CA SER A 43 9.00 -5.23 -4.53
C SER A 43 9.38 -4.02 -5.38
N ASP A 44 10.12 -4.29 -6.46
CA ASP A 44 10.50 -3.33 -7.51
C ASP A 44 9.34 -2.89 -8.41
N LEU A 45 8.17 -3.51 -8.25
CA LEU A 45 7.00 -3.20 -9.06
C LEU A 45 6.35 -1.91 -8.58
N TYR A 46 5.60 -1.26 -9.48
CA TYR A 46 4.73 -0.17 -9.09
C TYR A 46 3.80 -0.63 -7.95
N TYR A 47 3.57 0.26 -6.99
CA TYR A 47 2.83 0.04 -5.76
C TYR A 47 1.48 -0.64 -6.00
N ILE A 48 0.81 -0.26 -7.10
CA ILE A 48 -0.43 -0.87 -7.57
C ILE A 48 -0.30 -2.38 -7.81
N PHE A 49 0.77 -2.83 -8.48
CA PHE A 49 1.03 -4.24 -8.79
C PHE A 49 1.52 -5.01 -7.57
N THR A 50 2.35 -4.38 -6.73
CA THR A 50 2.81 -4.98 -5.48
C THR A 50 1.63 -5.32 -4.57
N MET A 51 0.68 -4.38 -4.44
CA MET A 51 -0.54 -4.56 -3.66
C MET A 51 -1.47 -5.64 -4.25
N THR A 52 -1.71 -5.63 -5.56
CA THR A 52 -2.61 -6.62 -6.21
C THR A 52 -2.03 -8.04 -6.21
N ARG A 53 -0.70 -8.20 -6.13
CA ARG A 53 -0.06 -9.50 -5.88
C ARG A 53 -0.13 -9.96 -4.43
N GLY A 54 -0.74 -9.18 -3.54
CA GLY A 54 -0.83 -9.50 -2.11
C GLY A 54 0.46 -9.28 -1.33
N ASN A 55 1.49 -8.68 -1.93
CA ASN A 55 2.72 -8.35 -1.22
C ASN A 55 2.54 -7.06 -0.43
N TYR A 56 2.09 -7.19 0.80
CA TYR A 56 1.85 -6.06 1.71
C TYR A 56 3.02 -5.77 2.65
N SER A 57 4.18 -6.40 2.48
CA SER A 57 5.26 -6.37 3.47
C SER A 57 5.72 -4.95 3.80
N PHE A 58 6.01 -4.15 2.78
CA PHE A 58 6.39 -2.74 2.93
C PHE A 58 5.28 -1.90 3.62
N ALA A 59 4.03 -2.05 3.18
CA ALA A 59 2.92 -1.29 3.74
C ALA A 59 2.62 -1.70 5.19
N ARG A 60 2.70 -2.99 5.51
CA ARG A 60 2.56 -3.51 6.88
C ARG A 60 3.70 -3.05 7.78
N TYR A 61 4.92 -2.95 7.25
CA TYR A 61 6.05 -2.37 7.96
C TYR A 61 5.75 -0.92 8.35
N LEU A 62 5.38 -0.07 7.39
CA LEU A 62 5.03 1.33 7.68
C LEU A 62 3.82 1.46 8.62
N LEU A 63 2.83 0.56 8.50
CA LEU A 63 1.68 0.54 9.39
C LEU A 63 2.10 0.30 10.86
N ARG A 64 3.01 -0.65 11.09
CA ARG A 64 3.49 -1.05 12.43
C ARG A 64 4.53 -0.09 12.99
N THR A 65 5.41 0.43 12.15
CA THR A 65 6.51 1.31 12.54
C THR A 65 6.03 2.75 12.60
N ARG A 66 5.57 3.21 13.77
CA ARG A 66 5.11 4.60 13.95
C ARG A 66 6.26 5.59 14.04
N VAL A 67 7.34 5.19 14.70
CA VAL A 67 8.56 5.98 14.86
C VAL A 67 9.59 5.42 13.87
N PRO A 68 10.12 6.24 12.95
CA PRO A 68 11.10 5.76 11.98
C PRO A 68 12.41 5.36 12.69
N PRO A 69 13.11 4.32 12.20
CA PRO A 69 14.49 4.07 12.58
C PRO A 69 15.38 5.28 12.29
N PRO A 70 16.49 5.48 13.03
CA PRO A 70 17.38 6.63 12.85
C PRO A 70 17.84 6.85 11.40
N GLU A 71 18.10 5.77 10.67
CA GLU A 71 18.53 5.81 9.27
C GLU A 71 17.46 6.43 8.35
N ILE A 72 16.18 6.15 8.62
CA ILE A 72 15.06 6.78 7.90
C ILE A 72 14.80 8.19 8.45
N ALA A 73 14.84 8.38 9.76
CA ALA A 73 14.53 9.65 10.41
C ALA A 73 15.45 10.79 9.95
N THR A 74 16.71 10.47 9.65
CA THR A 74 17.72 11.42 9.16
C THR A 74 17.50 11.86 7.72
N GLN A 75 16.95 11.00 6.86
CA GLN A 75 16.76 11.29 5.43
C GLN A 75 15.32 11.68 5.06
N PHE A 76 14.34 11.24 5.85
CA PHE A 76 12.91 11.42 5.59
C PHE A 76 12.25 12.12 6.77
N ALA A 77 12.42 13.44 6.85
CA ALA A 77 11.77 14.28 7.87
C ALA A 77 10.23 14.21 7.79
N ASP A 78 9.69 13.90 6.62
CA ASP A 78 8.26 13.75 6.32
C ASP A 78 7.74 12.30 6.46
N TYR A 79 8.45 11.45 7.22
CA TYR A 79 8.09 10.03 7.40
C TYR A 79 6.62 9.79 7.77
N SER A 80 6.03 10.65 8.61
CA SER A 80 4.62 10.54 9.00
C SER A 80 3.66 10.66 7.81
N GLN A 81 3.98 11.50 6.83
CA GLN A 81 3.21 11.65 5.60
C GLN A 81 3.39 10.46 4.67
N LEU A 82 4.63 9.96 4.52
CA LEU A 82 4.92 8.76 3.74
C LEU A 82 4.19 7.55 4.31
N ARG A 83 4.25 7.36 5.63
CA ARG A 83 3.50 6.33 6.34
C ARG A 83 2.00 6.45 6.11
N THR A 84 1.45 7.65 6.23
CA THR A 84 0.01 7.88 6.01
C THR A 84 -0.38 7.54 4.58
N THR A 85 0.44 7.95 3.61
CA THR A 85 0.24 7.65 2.19
C THR A 85 0.21 6.13 1.93
N SER A 86 1.18 5.40 2.47
CA SER A 86 1.23 3.95 2.36
C SER A 86 0.00 3.27 3.01
N ASN A 87 -0.41 3.73 4.19
CA ASN A 87 -1.53 3.14 4.93
C ASN A 87 -2.88 3.41 4.24
N ILE A 88 -3.07 4.58 3.65
CA ILE A 88 -4.28 4.87 2.86
C ILE A 88 -4.34 3.95 1.63
N ALA A 89 -3.22 3.78 0.92
CA ALA A 89 -3.19 2.88 -0.24
C ALA A 89 -3.49 1.42 0.16
N LEU A 90 -2.94 0.94 1.29
CA LEU A 90 -3.27 -0.38 1.84
C LEU A 90 -4.76 -0.48 2.20
N PHE A 91 -5.30 0.53 2.89
CA PHE A 91 -6.71 0.57 3.26
C PHE A 91 -7.63 0.55 2.04
N LEU A 92 -7.35 1.38 1.04
CA LEU A 92 -8.13 1.42 -0.22
C LEU A 92 -8.15 0.06 -0.90
N HIS A 93 -7.02 -0.64 -0.93
CA HIS A 93 -6.92 -1.96 -1.52
C HIS A 93 -7.70 -3.03 -0.73
N VAL A 94 -7.57 -3.05 0.60
CA VAL A 94 -8.32 -3.98 1.46
C VAL A 94 -9.82 -3.71 1.36
N ALA A 95 -10.24 -2.44 1.42
CA ALA A 95 -11.63 -2.02 1.27
C ALA A 95 -12.20 -2.44 -0.08
N MET A 96 -11.39 -2.35 -1.16
CA MET A 96 -11.77 -2.85 -2.49
C MET A 96 -12.08 -4.35 -2.45
N GLY A 97 -11.21 -5.16 -1.84
CA GLY A 97 -11.41 -6.59 -1.69
C GLY A 97 -12.68 -6.93 -0.89
N VAL A 98 -12.93 -6.20 0.21
CA VAL A 98 -14.15 -6.34 1.01
C VAL A 98 -15.40 -5.97 0.19
N LEU A 99 -15.37 -4.86 -0.55
CA LEU A 99 -16.49 -4.42 -1.40
C LEU A 99 -16.82 -5.45 -2.49
N ILE A 100 -15.80 -6.01 -3.14
CA ILE A 100 -15.97 -7.08 -4.14
C ILE A 100 -16.62 -8.30 -3.47
N GLY A 101 -16.05 -8.78 -2.36
CA GLY A 101 -16.58 -9.94 -1.62
C GLY A 101 -18.04 -9.76 -1.19
N LEU A 102 -18.37 -8.61 -0.59
CA LEU A 102 -19.74 -8.29 -0.20
C LEU A 102 -20.68 -8.22 -1.40
N SER A 103 -20.23 -7.64 -2.54
CA SER A 103 -21.06 -7.56 -3.74
C SER A 103 -21.41 -8.94 -4.30
N VAL A 104 -20.48 -9.89 -4.25
CA VAL A 104 -20.70 -11.29 -4.66
C VAL A 104 -21.66 -11.98 -3.69
N ILE A 105 -21.45 -11.85 -2.38
CA ILE A 105 -22.34 -12.44 -1.37
C ILE A 105 -23.78 -11.94 -1.53
N ILE A 106 -23.97 -10.63 -1.68
CA ILE A 106 -25.30 -10.02 -1.88
C ILE A 106 -25.94 -10.55 -3.16
N ASN A 107 -25.18 -10.62 -4.25
CA ASN A 107 -25.67 -11.14 -5.52
C ASN A 107 -26.13 -12.60 -5.40
N LEU A 108 -25.36 -13.44 -4.72
CA LEU A 108 -25.70 -14.85 -4.45
C LEU A 108 -26.95 -15.00 -3.57
N ILE A 109 -27.09 -14.18 -2.52
CA ILE A 109 -28.24 -14.24 -1.60
C ILE A 109 -29.52 -13.77 -2.31
N LEU A 110 -29.43 -12.67 -3.06
CA LEU A 110 -30.59 -12.06 -3.71
C LEU A 110 -30.94 -12.70 -5.07
N LYS A 111 -30.09 -13.62 -5.58
CA LYS A 111 -30.19 -14.21 -6.93
C LYS A 111 -30.29 -13.15 -8.03
N LEU A 112 -29.58 -12.03 -7.84
CA LEU A 112 -29.52 -10.92 -8.79
C LEU A 112 -28.54 -11.20 -9.94
#